data_AF-A0A958LDW3-F1
#
_entry.id   AF-A0A958LDW3-F1
#
_cell.length_a   1.000
_cell.length_b   1.000
_cell.length_c   1.000
_cell.angle_alpha   90.00
_cell.angle_beta   90.00
_cell.angle_gamma   90.00
#
_symmetry.space_group_name_H-M   'P 1'
#
loop_
_entity.id
_entity.type
_entity.pdbx_description
1 polymer ?
#
loop_
_entity_poly.entity_id
_entity_poly.type
_entity_poly.pdbx_seq_one_letter_code
_entity_poly.pdbx_strand_id
1 'polypeptide(L)'
;MNHRPELTESRSQQRAISQEEVQRLRQLVARAIERRRQALTFGVAKVFERSLRERQVPVSVGVEEGDSAWVAIEPLYQLRATVGGRFQNLKEKWVKAGFPLRDHRGDRSEDAQLNEEEWVELALWINRQGYEARLTSGSETTLFEVRKLEG
;
A
#
# COMPACT_ATOMS: atom_id res chain seq x y z
N MET A 1 -9.60 79.67 -29.85
CA MET A 1 -10.48 79.38 -28.70
C MET A 1 -10.82 77.89 -28.75
N ASN A 2 -10.06 77.10 -27.99
CA ASN A 2 -10.28 75.68 -27.80
C ASN A 2 -11.24 75.49 -26.63
N HIS A 3 -12.20 74.57 -26.71
CA HIS A 3 -12.50 73.65 -25.61
C HIS A 3 -13.40 72.52 -26.13
N ARG A 4 -12.79 71.33 -26.19
CA ARG A 4 -13.43 70.03 -26.37
C ARG A 4 -13.53 69.43 -24.97
N PRO A 5 -14.71 69.10 -24.43
CA PRO A 5 -14.77 68.39 -23.17
C PRO A 5 -14.46 66.92 -23.40
N GLU A 6 -13.54 66.47 -22.57
CA GLU A 6 -13.01 65.13 -22.42
C GLU A 6 -14.11 64.13 -22.05
N LEU A 7 -14.30 63.10 -22.89
CA LEU A 7 -14.97 61.86 -22.49
C LEU A 7 -13.90 60.90 -21.97
N THR A 8 -13.39 61.18 -20.77
CA THR A 8 -12.33 60.40 -20.12
C THR A 8 -12.77 59.89 -18.75
N GLU A 9 -13.99 59.38 -18.60
CA GLU A 9 -14.45 58.83 -17.31
C GLU A 9 -15.21 57.51 -17.45
N SER A 10 -14.62 56.54 -18.18
CA SER A 10 -15.18 55.19 -18.26
C SER A 10 -14.20 54.07 -17.90
N ARG A 11 -13.15 54.36 -17.12
CA ARG A 11 -12.15 53.35 -16.75
C ARG A 11 -11.70 53.29 -15.29
N SER A 12 -12.28 54.07 -14.39
CA SER A 12 -11.84 54.15 -12.98
C SER A 12 -12.85 53.56 -11.98
N GLN A 13 -13.52 52.46 -12.34
CA GLN A 13 -14.12 51.55 -11.34
C GLN A 13 -13.20 50.36 -11.07
N GLN A 14 -11.90 50.59 -10.88
CA GLN A 14 -11.06 49.65 -10.14
C GLN A 14 -11.42 49.82 -8.66
N ARG A 15 -12.46 49.09 -8.23
CA ARG A 15 -12.85 48.99 -6.82
C ARG A 15 -11.66 48.44 -6.04
N ALA A 16 -11.11 49.24 -5.14
CA ALA A 16 -10.18 48.77 -4.12
C ALA A 16 -10.89 47.67 -3.32
N ILE A 17 -10.54 46.41 -3.59
CA ILE A 17 -11.05 45.26 -2.85
C ILE A 17 -10.68 45.49 -1.38
N SER A 18 -11.68 45.53 -0.50
CA SER A 18 -11.42 45.81 0.90
C SER A 18 -10.57 44.67 1.50
N GLN A 19 -9.72 44.98 2.48
CA GLN A 19 -8.92 43.93 3.14
C GLN A 19 -9.81 42.83 3.74
N GLU A 20 -11.04 43.17 4.17
CA GLU A 20 -12.05 42.21 4.62
C GLU A 20 -12.52 41.27 3.50
N GLU A 21 -12.74 41.77 2.29
CA GLU A 21 -13.10 40.95 1.13
C GLU A 21 -11.97 39.98 0.76
N VAL A 22 -10.71 40.44 0.80
CA VAL A 22 -9.54 39.58 0.58
C VAL A 22 -9.46 38.48 1.64
N GLN A 23 -9.70 38.81 2.91
CA GLN A 23 -9.64 37.86 4.01
C GLN A 23 -10.78 36.83 3.93
N ARG A 24 -11.99 37.27 3.55
CA ARG A 24 -13.14 36.40 3.28
C ARG A 24 -12.89 35.44 2.12
N LEU A 25 -12.30 35.92 1.02
CA LEU A 25 -11.92 35.09 -0.12
C LEU A 25 -10.88 34.04 0.28
N ARG A 26 -9.86 34.41 1.07
CA ARG A 26 -8.86 33.46 1.58
C ARG A 26 -9.49 32.35 2.43
N GLN A 27 -10.43 32.70 3.31
CA GLN A 27 -11.13 31.70 4.11
C GLN A 27 -11.99 30.76 3.26
N LEU A 28 -12.65 31.28 2.22
CA LEU A 28 -13.43 30.46 1.29
C LEU A 28 -12.54 29.48 0.52
N VAL A 29 -11.40 29.94 0.00
CA VAL A 29 -10.43 29.10 -0.70
C VAL A 29 -9.87 28.02 0.23
N ALA A 30 -9.48 28.38 1.45
CA ALA A 30 -8.97 27.42 2.43
C ALA A 30 -10.00 26.31 2.74
N ARG A 31 -11.27 26.68 2.94
CA ARG A 31 -12.37 25.71 3.15
C ARG A 31 -12.63 24.83 1.92
N ALA A 32 -12.53 25.40 0.73
CA ALA A 32 -12.70 24.65 -0.51
C ALA A 32 -11.57 23.61 -0.73
N ILE A 33 -10.33 24.00 -0.46
CA ILE A 33 -9.17 23.10 -0.51
C ILE A 33 -9.33 21.96 0.49
N GLU A 34 -9.71 22.27 1.73
CA GLU A 34 -9.88 21.26 2.77
C GLU A 34 -10.98 20.25 2.43
N ARG A 35 -12.13 20.72 1.91
CA ARG A 35 -13.19 19.83 1.41
C ARG A 35 -12.73 18.95 0.26
N ARG A 36 -11.93 19.50 -0.66
CA ARG A 36 -11.37 18.73 -1.78
C ARG A 36 -10.40 17.66 -1.28
N ARG A 37 -9.55 17.99 -0.30
CA ARG A 37 -8.64 17.04 0.35
C ARG A 37 -9.41 15.88 0.96
N GLN A 38 -10.45 16.19 1.75
CA GLN A 38 -11.32 15.17 2.37
C GLN A 38 -11.99 14.29 1.31
N ALA A 39 -12.57 14.87 0.26
CA ALA A 39 -13.21 14.13 -0.82
C ALA A 39 -12.24 13.16 -1.52
N LEU A 40 -10.99 13.61 -1.76
CA LEU A 40 -9.95 12.74 -2.32
C LEU A 40 -9.57 11.62 -1.36
N THR A 41 -9.38 11.92 -0.07
CA THR A 41 -9.09 10.90 0.95
C THR A 41 -10.20 9.84 1.04
N PHE A 42 -11.47 10.26 1.08
CA PHE A 42 -12.61 9.33 1.07
C PHE A 42 -12.71 8.55 -0.24
N GLY A 43 -12.43 9.18 -1.38
CA GLY A 43 -12.41 8.51 -2.68
C GLY A 43 -11.36 7.41 -2.73
N VAL A 44 -10.14 7.71 -2.28
CA VAL A 44 -9.05 6.73 -2.17
C VAL A 44 -9.42 5.62 -1.18
N ALA A 45 -9.95 5.96 -0.01
CA ALA A 45 -10.39 4.97 0.99
C ALA A 45 -11.46 4.01 0.43
N LYS A 46 -12.42 4.51 -0.37
CA LYS A 46 -13.43 3.66 -1.02
C LYS A 46 -12.85 2.76 -2.10
N VAL A 47 -11.85 3.22 -2.84
CA VAL A 47 -11.14 2.37 -3.82
C VAL A 47 -10.40 1.25 -3.09
N PHE A 48 -9.69 1.57 -2.01
CA PHE A 48 -9.04 0.56 -1.16
C PHE A 48 -10.04 -0.41 -0.54
N GLU A 49 -11.15 0.08 0.03
CA GLU A 49 -12.22 -0.76 0.58
C GLU A 49 -12.78 -1.71 -0.47
N ARG A 50 -13.05 -1.22 -1.69
CA ARG A 50 -13.53 -2.04 -2.80
C ARG A 50 -12.51 -3.11 -3.18
N SER A 51 -11.24 -2.74 -3.35
CA SER A 51 -10.18 -3.70 -3.69
C SER A 51 -9.95 -4.74 -2.58
N LEU A 52 -10.15 -4.37 -1.31
CA LEU A 52 -10.08 -5.31 -0.19
C LEU A 52 -11.31 -6.22 -0.14
N ARG A 53 -12.50 -5.70 -0.44
CA ARG A 53 -13.75 -6.47 -0.48
C ARG A 53 -13.78 -7.46 -1.66
N GLU A 54 -13.27 -7.06 -2.83
CA GLU A 54 -13.10 -7.94 -3.99
C GLU A 54 -12.03 -9.04 -3.75
N ARG A 55 -11.12 -8.83 -2.79
CA ARG A 55 -10.14 -9.83 -2.34
C ARG A 55 -10.63 -10.74 -1.21
N GLN A 56 -11.81 -10.50 -0.62
CA GLN A 56 -12.42 -11.40 0.35
C GLN A 56 -13.21 -12.50 -0.38
N VAL A 57 -12.46 -13.48 -0.90
CA VAL A 57 -12.96 -14.78 -1.37
C VAL A 57 -13.45 -15.59 -0.15
N PRO A 58 -14.58 -16.32 -0.23
CA PRO A 58 -15.29 -16.86 0.93
C PRO A 58 -14.49 -17.93 1.68
N VAL A 59 -14.65 -17.93 3.00
CA VAL A 59 -14.21 -19.00 3.90
C VAL A 59 -15.09 -20.23 3.65
N SER A 60 -14.70 -21.08 2.70
CA SER A 60 -15.28 -22.41 2.53
C SER A 60 -14.34 -23.44 3.14
N VAL A 61 -14.78 -23.99 4.27
CA VAL A 61 -14.30 -25.24 4.85
C VAL A 61 -14.68 -26.36 3.89
N GLY A 62 -13.70 -27.03 3.29
CA GLY A 62 -13.95 -28.16 2.40
C GLY A 62 -12.66 -28.60 1.71
N VAL A 63 -12.16 -29.77 2.12
CA VAL A 63 -11.05 -30.48 1.48
C VAL A 63 -11.53 -30.96 0.12
N GLU A 64 -10.92 -30.49 -0.99
CA GLU A 64 -10.85 -31.25 -2.24
C GLU A 64 -9.49 -31.05 -2.92
N GLU A 65 -8.91 -32.18 -3.33
CA GLU A 65 -7.65 -32.30 -4.04
C GLU A 65 -7.79 -31.71 -5.45
N GLY A 66 -7.04 -30.65 -5.75
CA GLY A 66 -6.90 -30.12 -7.10
C GLY A 66 -7.29 -28.65 -7.23
N ASP A 67 -6.72 -27.77 -6.43
CA ASP A 67 -6.78 -26.33 -6.68
C ASP A 67 -5.64 -25.62 -5.96
N SER A 68 -5.20 -24.45 -6.44
CA SER A 68 -4.00 -23.72 -5.99
C SER A 68 -3.99 -23.42 -4.48
N ALA A 69 -3.58 -24.38 -3.66
CA ALA A 69 -3.61 -24.31 -2.22
C ALA A 69 -2.43 -23.47 -1.70
N TRP A 70 -2.70 -22.65 -0.69
CA TRP A 70 -1.67 -21.94 0.06
C TRP A 70 -0.72 -22.95 0.71
N VAL A 71 0.56 -22.89 0.35
CA VAL A 71 1.65 -23.67 0.92
C VAL A 71 2.24 -22.91 2.10
N ALA A 72 2.13 -23.48 3.30
CA ALA A 72 2.77 -22.95 4.49
C ALA A 72 4.30 -23.00 4.35
N ILE A 73 4.99 -21.89 4.65
CA ILE A 73 6.44 -21.78 4.66
C ILE A 73 6.92 -21.65 6.09
N GLU A 74 7.75 -22.60 6.50
CA GLU A 74 8.34 -22.66 7.83
C GLU A 74 9.86 -22.37 7.78
N PRO A 75 10.68 -23.12 7.02
CA PRO A 75 12.07 -22.77 6.78
C PRO A 75 12.35 -22.27 5.36
N LEU A 76 13.46 -21.55 5.23
CA LEU A 76 13.99 -21.03 3.95
C LEU A 76 14.11 -22.09 2.86
N TYR A 77 14.51 -23.32 3.19
CA TYR A 77 14.66 -24.38 2.19
C TYR A 77 13.32 -24.74 1.54
N GLN A 78 12.22 -24.63 2.29
CA GLN A 78 10.87 -24.90 1.80
C GLN A 78 10.46 -23.82 0.80
N LEU A 79 10.69 -22.54 1.13
CA LEU A 79 10.46 -21.44 0.19
C LEU A 79 11.23 -21.65 -1.12
N ARG A 80 12.51 -22.04 -1.02
CA ARG A 80 13.34 -22.33 -2.20
C ARG A 80 12.79 -23.48 -3.02
N ALA A 81 12.32 -24.55 -2.38
CA ALA A 81 11.73 -25.69 -3.08
C ALA A 81 10.44 -25.31 -3.81
N THR A 82 9.63 -24.41 -3.24
CA THR A 82 8.36 -23.97 -3.83
C THR A 82 8.54 -22.92 -4.92
N VAL A 83 9.26 -21.83 -4.62
CA VAL A 83 9.36 -20.64 -5.49
C VAL A 83 10.60 -20.69 -6.39
N GLY A 84 11.63 -21.45 -6.01
CA GLY A 84 12.89 -21.54 -6.74
C GLY A 84 13.90 -20.43 -6.38
N GLY A 85 14.83 -20.18 -7.30
CA GLY A 85 15.83 -19.10 -7.19
C GLY A 85 17.19 -19.50 -6.61
N ARG A 86 18.13 -18.56 -6.68
CA ARG A 86 19.50 -18.73 -6.16
C ARG A 86 19.49 -18.62 -4.64
N PHE A 87 19.96 -19.66 -3.96
CA PHE A 87 19.94 -19.77 -2.50
C PHE A 87 20.54 -18.55 -1.79
N GLN A 88 21.68 -18.03 -2.27
CA GLN A 88 22.33 -16.86 -1.66
C GLN A 88 21.45 -15.61 -1.65
N ASN A 89 20.80 -15.30 -2.79
CA ASN A 89 19.89 -14.15 -2.89
C ASN A 89 18.65 -14.36 -2.00
N LEU A 90 18.08 -15.55 -2.03
CA LEU A 90 16.92 -15.87 -1.20
C LEU A 90 17.23 -15.77 0.30
N LYS A 91 18.40 -16.27 0.71
CA LYS A 91 18.91 -16.18 2.08
C LYS A 91 19.07 -14.74 2.53
N GLU A 92 19.64 -13.88 1.69
CA GLU A 92 19.80 -12.45 2.00
C GLU A 92 18.43 -11.76 2.20
N LYS A 93 17.48 -11.99 1.29
CA LYS A 93 16.11 -11.43 1.42
C LYS A 93 15.36 -11.97 2.64
N TRP A 94 15.53 -13.25 2.93
CA TRP A 94 14.93 -13.91 4.08
C TRP A 94 15.41 -13.30 5.41
N VAL A 95 16.73 -13.15 5.57
CA VAL A 95 17.33 -12.55 6.77
C VAL A 95 16.93 -11.08 6.90
N LYS A 96 16.94 -10.31 5.80
CA LYS A 96 16.54 -8.90 5.81
C LYS A 96 15.09 -8.69 6.24
N ALA A 97 14.19 -9.57 5.81
CA ALA A 97 12.79 -9.56 6.23
C ALA A 97 12.61 -9.93 7.71
N GLY A 98 13.68 -10.33 8.41
CA GLY A 98 13.65 -10.68 9.83
C GLY A 98 13.28 -12.14 10.09
N PHE A 99 13.27 -13.01 9.08
CA PHE A 99 12.93 -14.41 9.28
C PHE A 99 14.11 -15.24 9.79
N PRO A 100 13.86 -16.22 10.69
CA PRO A 100 14.92 -17.04 11.26
C PRO A 100 15.50 -18.00 10.23
N LEU A 101 16.83 -18.11 10.19
CA LEU A 101 17.52 -19.19 9.50
C LEU A 101 17.56 -20.40 10.44
N ARG A 102 16.55 -21.26 10.41
CA ARG A 102 16.56 -22.48 11.21
C ARG A 102 17.60 -23.46 10.65
N ASP A 103 18.82 -23.39 11.16
CA ASP A 103 19.81 -24.47 11.07
C ASP A 103 20.13 -24.96 12.49
N HIS A 104 19.63 -26.16 12.80
CA HIS A 104 20.04 -27.06 13.88
C HIS A 104 20.06 -26.54 15.34
N ARG A 105 19.19 -27.18 16.14
CA ARG A 105 19.17 -27.27 17.63
C ARG A 105 18.72 -26.03 18.38
N GLY A 106 17.40 -25.93 18.56
CA GLY A 106 16.82 -25.45 19.81
C GLY A 106 16.84 -23.94 20.07
N ASP A 107 17.41 -23.14 19.17
CA ASP A 107 17.35 -21.69 19.33
C ASP A 107 16.01 -21.20 18.79
N ARG A 108 15.03 -21.08 19.69
CA ARG A 108 13.84 -20.29 19.44
C ARG A 108 14.32 -18.85 19.38
N SER A 109 14.46 -18.32 18.17
CA SER A 109 14.60 -16.88 17.96
C SER A 109 13.28 -16.21 18.40
N GLU A 110 13.07 -16.12 19.72
CA GLU A 110 11.90 -15.49 20.35
C GLU A 110 11.84 -13.98 20.04
N ASP A 111 12.90 -13.42 19.45
CA ASP A 111 13.05 -12.01 19.10
C ASP A 111 13.20 -11.73 17.59
N ALA A 112 12.72 -12.62 16.71
CA ALA A 112 12.66 -12.32 15.28
C ALA A 112 11.61 -11.23 15.01
N GLN A 113 12.01 -9.96 15.12
CA GLN A 113 11.17 -8.82 14.74
C GLN A 113 11.07 -8.77 13.21
N LEU A 114 9.87 -9.06 12.70
CA LEU A 114 9.55 -8.92 11.29
C LEU A 114 9.84 -7.47 10.85
N ASN A 115 10.67 -7.32 9.82
CA ASN A 115 10.87 -6.02 9.18
C ASN A 115 9.83 -5.89 8.06
N GLU A 116 8.79 -5.08 8.28
CA GLU A 116 7.68 -4.92 7.34
C GLU A 116 8.13 -4.41 5.95
N GLU A 117 9.10 -3.50 5.88
CA GLU A 117 9.60 -2.95 4.62
C GLU A 117 10.31 -4.04 3.80
N GLU A 118 11.21 -4.79 4.45
CA GLU A 118 11.96 -5.87 3.80
C GLU A 118 11.08 -7.10 3.52
N TRP A 119 10.02 -7.32 4.30
CA TRP A 119 8.97 -8.29 3.99
C TRP A 119 8.26 -7.96 2.68
N VAL A 120 7.87 -6.70 2.48
CA VAL A 120 7.23 -6.27 1.22
C VAL A 120 8.15 -6.53 0.03
N GLU A 121 9.45 -6.23 0.16
CA GLU A 121 10.44 -6.54 -0.87
C GLU A 121 10.59 -8.04 -1.16
N LEU A 122 10.54 -8.89 -0.13
CA LEU A 122 10.52 -10.34 -0.30
C LEU A 122 9.22 -10.79 -1.00
N ALA A 123 8.06 -10.31 -0.57
CA ALA A 123 6.77 -10.66 -1.16
C ALA A 123 6.68 -10.22 -2.63
N LEU A 124 7.20 -9.04 -2.98
CA LEU A 124 7.31 -8.57 -4.37
C LEU A 124 8.28 -9.42 -5.20
N TRP A 125 9.36 -9.91 -4.59
CA TRP A 125 10.25 -10.86 -5.26
C TRP A 125 9.54 -12.19 -5.53
N ILE A 126 8.80 -12.73 -4.55
CA ILE A 126 7.98 -13.96 -4.69
C ILE A 126 6.92 -13.76 -5.79
N ASN A 127 6.25 -12.60 -5.81
CA ASN A 127 5.28 -12.23 -6.83
C ASN A 127 5.85 -12.27 -8.25
N ARG A 128 7.05 -11.75 -8.44
CA ARG A 128 7.76 -11.82 -9.73
C ARG A 128 8.12 -13.25 -10.17
N GLN A 129 8.12 -14.22 -9.26
CA GLN A 129 8.31 -15.64 -9.59
C GLN A 129 6.98 -16.35 -9.93
N GLY A 130 5.85 -15.63 -9.98
CA GLY A 130 4.53 -16.20 -10.24
C GLY A 130 3.87 -16.77 -8.99
N TYR A 131 4.18 -16.24 -7.80
CA TYR A 131 3.61 -16.70 -6.54
C TYR A 131 3.06 -15.52 -5.72
N GLU A 132 1.93 -15.70 -5.06
CA GLU A 132 1.45 -14.78 -4.04
C GLU A 132 2.01 -15.19 -2.68
N ALA A 133 2.33 -14.22 -1.82
CA ALA A 133 2.79 -14.45 -0.45
C ALA A 133 1.94 -13.66 0.54
N ARG A 134 1.59 -14.27 1.67
CA ARG A 134 0.86 -13.61 2.76
C ARG A 134 1.36 -14.05 4.12
N LEU A 135 1.40 -13.13 5.09
CA LEU A 135 1.66 -13.49 6.48
C LEU A 135 0.49 -14.31 7.02
N THR A 136 0.79 -15.34 7.80
CA THR A 136 -0.24 -16.12 8.51
C THR A 136 -0.49 -15.51 9.88
N SER A 137 -1.71 -15.62 10.38
CA SER A 137 -2.12 -15.07 11.68
C SER A 137 -2.35 -16.16 12.74
N GLY A 138 -2.11 -17.44 12.43
CA GLY A 138 -2.68 -18.55 13.20
C GLY A 138 -1.78 -19.73 13.54
N SER A 139 -0.48 -19.70 13.27
CA SER A 139 0.42 -20.85 13.55
C SER A 139 1.74 -20.40 14.16
N GLU A 140 2.12 -20.99 15.30
CA GLU A 140 3.39 -20.71 15.98
C GLU A 140 4.61 -21.15 15.16
N THR A 141 4.45 -22.05 14.20
CA THR A 141 5.56 -22.62 13.41
C THR A 141 5.65 -22.03 12.00
N THR A 142 4.52 -21.58 11.46
CA THR A 142 4.41 -21.07 10.10
C THR A 142 4.72 -19.59 10.07
N LEU A 143 5.68 -19.18 9.23
CA LEU A 143 6.08 -17.79 9.11
C LEU A 143 5.13 -17.04 8.16
N PHE A 144 4.85 -17.65 7.01
CA PHE A 144 3.97 -17.11 5.99
C PHE A 144 3.53 -18.22 5.05
N GLU A 145 2.61 -17.91 4.15
CA GLU A 145 2.09 -18.85 3.16
C GLU A 145 2.33 -18.31 1.76
N VAL A 146 2.55 -19.22 0.81
CA VAL A 146 2.68 -18.89 -0.62
C VAL A 146 1.70 -19.68 -1.46
N ARG A 147 1.20 -19.07 -2.54
CA ARG A 147 0.30 -19.74 -3.50
C ARG A 147 0.77 -19.46 -4.90
N LYS A 148 0.68 -20.44 -5.80
CA LYS A 148 1.02 -20.22 -7.21
C LYS A 148 -0.06 -19.37 -7.87
N LEU A 149 0.35 -18.30 -8.54
CA LEU A 149 -0.54 -17.51 -9.38
C LEU A 149 -0.75 -18.29 -10.69
N GLU A 150 -2.00 -18.62 -11.00
CA GLU A 150 -2.34 -19.11 -12.33
C GLU A 150 -2.17 -17.95 -13.31
N GLY A 151 -1.35 -18.17 -14.34
CA GLY A 151 -1.07 -17.20 -15.41
C GLY A 151 -1.86 -17.52 -16.66
#